data_AF-A0A8H2X0T7-F1
#
_entry.id   AF-A0A8H2X0T7-F1
#
_cell.length_a   1.000
_cell.length_b   1.000
_cell.length_c   1.000
_cell.angle_alpha   90.00
_cell.angle_beta   90.00
_cell.angle_gamma   90.00
#
_symmetry.space_group_name_H-M   'P 1'
#
loop_
_entity.id
_entity.type
_entity.pdbx_description
1 polymer ?
#
loop_
_entity_poly.entity_id
_entity_poly.type
_entity_poly.pdbx_seq_one_letter_code
_entity_poly.pdbx_strand_id
1 'polypeptide(L)'
;MSQQATLEVLQASVNDVRHLASMIRGVAFVNRATISISEAGITVTVEEARSLIANAYIPYTLFSSYTFNPPSGDAASSQASDSQPPAAVFEVQLDVLLECLNIFGTASGNLLAKGGAGTEQKPRGKAKGKGKEWADLNANRLDNYFTSSKATALRMSYQGEGYPLTLLLAEDASGPKTTCEVTTLEPEPNLELPFDDDEKVVKLIMKMDYPNDREVLELFECVERVSFNYRYRHIARALRPLQSSLKVSLRIDRDGLLSLQFMMPASQGALIEFKCLALVEEA
;
A
#
# COMPACT_ATOMS: atom_id res chain seq x y z
N MET A 1 -42.59 -11.38 11.48
CA MET A 1 -41.67 -10.55 10.68
C MET A 1 -40.27 -10.80 11.20
N SER A 2 -39.59 -11.80 10.65
CA SER A 2 -38.21 -12.10 10.99
C SER A 2 -37.35 -11.01 10.35
N GLN A 3 -36.73 -10.14 11.14
CA GLN A 3 -35.68 -9.26 10.64
C GLN A 3 -34.55 -10.16 10.17
N GLN A 4 -34.41 -10.30 8.86
CA GLN A 4 -33.25 -10.94 8.27
C GLN A 4 -32.08 -9.99 8.54
N ALA A 5 -31.28 -10.30 9.57
CA ALA A 5 -30.10 -9.52 9.88
C ALA A 5 -29.18 -9.58 8.65
N THR A 6 -29.04 -8.47 7.95
CA THR A 6 -28.07 -8.32 6.86
C THR A 6 -26.70 -8.52 7.47
N LEU A 7 -26.00 -9.58 7.06
CA LEU A 7 -24.64 -9.85 7.51
C LEU A 7 -23.73 -8.75 6.97
N GLU A 8 -22.83 -8.24 7.81
CA GLU A 8 -21.86 -7.24 7.39
C GLU A 8 -20.95 -7.81 6.29
N VAL A 9 -20.72 -7.05 5.22
CA VAL A 9 -19.86 -7.44 4.10
C VAL A 9 -18.44 -7.78 4.55
N LEU A 10 -17.87 -7.02 5.49
CA LEU A 10 -16.57 -7.32 6.08
C LEU A 10 -16.61 -7.24 7.59
N GLN A 11 -15.99 -8.22 8.24
CA GLN A 11 -15.50 -8.14 9.61
C GLN A 11 -14.06 -8.62 9.65
N ALA A 12 -13.14 -7.76 10.07
CA ALA A 12 -11.72 -8.10 10.18
C ALA A 12 -11.09 -7.55 11.46
N SER A 13 -10.09 -8.23 12.00
CA SER A 13 -9.33 -7.77 13.16
C SER A 13 -7.83 -7.94 12.93
N VAL A 14 -7.03 -7.00 13.42
CA VAL A 14 -5.57 -7.11 13.52
C VAL A 14 -5.14 -6.82 14.95
N ASN A 15 -4.14 -7.56 15.43
CA ASN A 15 -3.59 -7.35 16.77
C ASN A 15 -2.60 -6.17 16.80
N ASP A 16 -2.05 -5.82 15.64
CA ASP A 16 -1.14 -4.69 15.47
C ASP A 16 -1.44 -3.96 14.16
N VAL A 17 -2.01 -2.76 14.28
CA VAL A 17 -2.40 -1.90 13.17
C VAL A 17 -1.21 -1.43 12.32
N ARG A 18 0.02 -1.47 12.85
CA ARG A 18 1.22 -0.98 12.14
C ARG A 18 1.45 -1.69 10.82
N HIS A 19 1.21 -2.99 10.76
CA HIS A 19 1.41 -3.76 9.54
C HIS A 19 0.41 -3.35 8.45
N LEU A 20 -0.87 -3.23 8.78
CA LEU A 20 -1.90 -2.75 7.86
C LEU A 20 -1.62 -1.32 7.39
N ALA A 21 -1.33 -0.42 8.34
CA ALA A 21 -1.04 0.97 8.04
C ALA A 21 0.23 1.14 7.20
N SER A 22 1.24 0.29 7.39
CA SER A 22 2.44 0.27 6.53
C SER A 22 2.11 -0.06 5.07
N MET A 23 1.25 -1.05 4.83
CA MET A 23 0.84 -1.42 3.48
C MET A 23 0.12 -0.26 2.77
N ILE A 24 -0.84 0.36 3.45
CA ILE A 24 -1.61 1.49 2.93
C ILE A 24 -0.69 2.70 2.67
N ARG A 25 0.22 3.01 3.61
CA ARG A 25 1.20 4.11 3.43
C ARG A 25 2.14 3.91 2.24
N GLY A 26 2.42 2.67 1.87
CA GLY A 26 3.28 2.35 0.74
C GLY A 26 2.70 2.81 -0.61
N VAL A 27 1.39 2.98 -0.70
CA VAL A 27 0.68 3.46 -1.90
C VAL A 27 0.02 4.82 -1.72
N ALA A 28 0.13 5.45 -0.54
CA ALA A 28 -0.48 6.73 -0.21
C ALA A 28 0.26 7.94 -0.83
N PHE A 29 0.14 8.12 -2.15
CA PHE A 29 0.67 9.27 -2.88
C PHE A 29 -0.40 10.09 -3.62
N VAL A 30 -1.64 9.58 -3.67
CA VAL A 30 -2.87 10.30 -4.03
C VAL A 30 -3.89 10.02 -2.94
N ASN A 31 -4.71 11.01 -2.58
CA ASN A 31 -5.63 10.89 -1.44
C ASN A 31 -6.84 9.98 -1.76
N ARG A 32 -7.29 9.89 -3.01
CA ARG A 32 -8.38 8.98 -3.39
C ARG A 32 -7.82 7.58 -3.66
N ALA A 33 -8.39 6.57 -3.00
CA ALA A 33 -8.02 5.17 -3.20
C ALA A 33 -9.24 4.26 -3.28
N THR A 34 -9.17 3.29 -4.20
CA THR A 34 -10.14 2.21 -4.34
C THR A 34 -9.77 1.06 -3.42
N ILE A 35 -10.71 0.60 -2.60
CA ILE A 35 -10.60 -0.56 -1.73
C ILE A 35 -11.43 -1.68 -2.34
N SER A 36 -10.80 -2.83 -2.60
CA SER A 36 -11.46 -4.05 -3.04
C SER A 36 -11.29 -5.13 -1.99
N ILE A 37 -12.40 -5.64 -1.45
CA ILE A 37 -12.45 -6.69 -0.42
C ILE A 37 -12.93 -7.97 -1.08
N SER A 38 -12.21 -9.07 -0.89
CA SER A 38 -12.60 -10.41 -1.36
C SER A 38 -12.31 -11.48 -0.31
N GLU A 39 -12.58 -12.74 -0.61
CA GLU A 39 -12.22 -13.87 0.25
C GLU A 39 -10.69 -13.98 0.48
N ALA A 40 -9.90 -13.60 -0.53
CA ALA A 40 -8.44 -13.71 -0.48
C ALA A 40 -7.79 -12.59 0.37
N GLY A 41 -8.46 -11.45 0.53
CA GLY A 41 -7.95 -10.32 1.30
C GLY A 41 -8.44 -8.97 0.77
N ILE A 42 -7.66 -7.94 1.07
CA ILE A 42 -7.97 -6.56 0.71
C ILE A 42 -6.91 -6.05 -0.28
N THR A 43 -7.36 -5.40 -1.36
CA THR A 43 -6.49 -4.66 -2.27
C THR A 43 -6.79 -3.17 -2.14
N VAL A 44 -5.76 -2.36 -1.96
CA VAL A 44 -5.83 -0.89 -2.00
C VAL A 44 -5.17 -0.41 -3.28
N THR A 45 -5.93 0.25 -4.15
CA THR A 45 -5.47 0.74 -5.45
C THR A 45 -5.47 2.26 -5.48
N VAL A 46 -4.38 2.82 -5.99
CA VAL A 46 -4.20 4.27 -6.16
C VAL A 46 -3.71 4.54 -7.57
N GLU A 47 -4.34 5.50 -8.25
CA GLU A 47 -3.97 5.94 -9.60
C GLU A 47 -3.49 7.39 -9.60
N GLU A 48 -2.39 7.67 -10.32
CA GLU A 48 -1.90 9.03 -10.58
C GLU A 48 -1.78 9.26 -12.09
N ALA A 49 -2.46 10.31 -12.59
CA ALA A 49 -2.30 10.85 -13.94
C ALA A 49 -2.45 9.82 -15.08
N ARG A 50 -3.32 8.80 -14.93
CA ARG A 50 -3.60 7.77 -15.96
C ARG A 50 -2.33 7.12 -16.53
N SER A 51 -1.28 7.04 -15.71
CA SER A 51 0.03 6.53 -16.15
C SER A 51 0.84 5.88 -15.03
N LEU A 52 0.37 5.97 -13.79
CA LEU A 52 0.87 5.22 -12.65
C LEU A 52 -0.31 4.61 -11.90
N ILE A 53 -0.22 3.31 -11.63
CA ILE A 53 -1.11 2.60 -10.72
C ILE A 53 -0.25 1.93 -9.66
N ALA A 54 -0.69 2.00 -8.40
CA ALA A 54 -0.11 1.22 -7.33
C ALA A 54 -1.18 0.41 -6.61
N ASN A 55 -0.87 -0.86 -6.35
CA ASN A 55 -1.72 -1.82 -5.66
C ASN A 55 -1.00 -2.30 -4.41
N ALA A 56 -1.61 -2.15 -3.22
CA ALA A 56 -1.19 -2.86 -2.02
C ALA A 56 -2.14 -4.02 -1.79
N TYR A 57 -1.64 -5.24 -1.95
CA TYR A 57 -2.39 -6.46 -1.65
C TYR A 57 -2.08 -6.94 -0.24
N ILE A 58 -3.14 -7.06 0.56
CA ILE A 58 -3.11 -7.42 1.96
C ILE A 58 -3.88 -8.74 2.11
N PRO A 59 -3.19 -9.89 2.22
CA PRO A 59 -3.84 -11.19 2.32
C PRO A 59 -4.63 -11.32 3.61
N TYR A 60 -5.69 -12.14 3.60
CA TYR A 60 -6.51 -12.43 4.78
C TYR A 60 -5.67 -12.93 5.99
N THR A 61 -4.51 -13.53 5.73
CA THR A 61 -3.56 -14.03 6.74
C THR A 61 -2.91 -12.92 7.57
N LEU A 62 -2.95 -11.65 7.14
CA LEU A 62 -2.53 -10.53 7.97
C LEU A 62 -3.46 -10.34 9.18
N PHE A 63 -4.72 -10.74 9.05
CA PHE A 63 -5.76 -10.51 10.04
C PHE A 63 -5.83 -11.67 11.04
N SER A 64 -6.01 -11.35 12.32
CA SER A 64 -6.28 -12.36 13.37
C SER A 64 -7.68 -12.96 13.24
N SER A 65 -8.61 -12.22 12.62
CA SER A 65 -9.91 -12.72 12.16
C SER A 65 -10.25 -12.04 10.84
N TYR A 66 -10.77 -12.78 9.86
CA TYR A 66 -11.25 -12.22 8.60
C TYR A 66 -12.52 -12.94 8.17
N THR A 67 -13.59 -12.20 7.95
CA THR A 67 -14.87 -12.71 7.48
C THR A 67 -15.38 -11.79 6.40
N PHE A 68 -15.53 -12.34 5.19
CA PHE A 68 -16.06 -11.64 4.04
C PHE A 68 -17.37 -12.30 3.63
N ASN A 69 -18.45 -11.52 3.60
CA ASN A 69 -19.74 -11.93 3.08
C ASN A 69 -19.95 -11.18 1.77
N PRO A 70 -19.85 -11.85 0.60
CA PRO A 70 -19.95 -11.17 -0.68
C PRO A 70 -21.32 -10.48 -0.79
N PRO A 71 -21.37 -9.24 -1.31
CA PRO A 71 -22.64 -8.56 -1.52
C PRO A 71 -23.53 -9.44 -2.42
N SER A 72 -24.74 -9.75 -1.93
CA SER A 72 -25.73 -10.49 -2.70
C SER A 72 -26.06 -9.70 -3.95
N GLY A 73 -25.59 -10.16 -5.11
CA GLY A 73 -25.81 -9.46 -6.37
C GLY A 73 -27.28 -9.31 -6.66
N ASP A 74 -27.77 -8.07 -6.65
CA ASP A 74 -29.03 -7.77 -7.31
C ASP A 74 -28.87 -7.99 -8.81
N ALA A 75 -29.79 -8.76 -9.38
CA ALA A 75 -29.87 -9.08 -10.79
C ALA A 75 -30.18 -7.82 -11.63
N ALA A 76 -29.23 -6.90 -11.82
CA ALA A 76 -29.40 -5.73 -12.70
C ALA A 76 -28.08 -5.00 -13.08
N SER A 77 -27.02 -5.72 -13.41
CA SER A 77 -26.03 -5.19 -14.37
C SER A 77 -25.50 -6.32 -15.23
N SER A 78 -26.24 -6.58 -16.30
CA SER A 78 -25.82 -7.38 -17.45
C SER A 78 -24.60 -6.74 -18.10
N GLN A 79 -23.41 -7.10 -17.60
CA GLN A 79 -22.12 -7.17 -18.30
C GLN A 79 -21.07 -7.72 -17.31
N ALA A 80 -21.30 -8.93 -16.80
CA ALA A 80 -20.26 -9.68 -16.11
C ALA A 80 -19.61 -10.61 -17.12
N SER A 81 -18.37 -10.30 -17.52
CA SER A 81 -17.47 -11.32 -18.04
C SER A 81 -17.24 -12.34 -16.91
N ASP A 82 -17.66 -13.57 -17.18
CA ASP A 82 -17.59 -14.75 -16.33
C ASP A 82 -16.11 -15.09 -16.03
N SER A 83 -15.58 -14.69 -14.87
CA SER A 83 -14.29 -15.21 -14.30
C SER A 83 -13.79 -14.49 -13.03
N GLN A 84 -14.28 -13.30 -12.68
CA GLN A 84 -13.73 -12.57 -11.53
C GLN A 84 -14.41 -12.97 -10.21
N PRO A 85 -13.65 -13.34 -9.14
CA PRO A 85 -14.23 -13.68 -7.85
C PRO A 85 -15.02 -12.49 -7.27
N PRO A 86 -16.08 -12.76 -6.48
CA PRO A 86 -16.91 -11.71 -5.92
C PRO A 86 -16.09 -10.82 -5.00
N ALA A 87 -16.24 -9.50 -5.18
CA ALA A 87 -15.57 -8.49 -4.38
C ALA A 87 -16.53 -7.35 -4.03
N ALA A 88 -16.33 -6.74 -2.87
CA ALA A 88 -16.94 -5.47 -2.53
C ALA A 88 -15.94 -4.35 -2.81
N VAL A 89 -16.36 -3.34 -3.56
CA VAL A 89 -15.48 -2.26 -4.01
C VAL A 89 -16.08 -0.91 -3.61
N PHE A 90 -15.26 -0.05 -3.03
CA PHE A 90 -15.62 1.33 -2.68
C PHE A 90 -14.36 2.19 -2.63
N GLU A 91 -14.53 3.51 -2.59
CA GLU A 91 -13.43 4.44 -2.45
C GLU A 91 -13.40 5.14 -1.09
N VAL A 92 -12.19 5.53 -0.67
CA VAL A 92 -11.95 6.28 0.57
C VAL A 92 -10.90 7.37 0.35
N GLN A 93 -10.86 8.33 1.28
CA GLN A 93 -9.76 9.27 1.40
C GLN A 93 -8.66 8.66 2.28
N LEU A 94 -7.49 8.40 1.71
CA LEU A 94 -6.34 7.78 2.38
C LEU A 94 -5.82 8.61 3.55
N ASP A 95 -5.84 9.93 3.45
CA ASP A 95 -5.38 10.79 4.53
C ASP A 95 -6.24 10.57 5.78
N VAL A 96 -7.57 10.55 5.63
CA VAL A 96 -8.53 10.28 6.71
C VAL A 96 -8.35 8.87 7.26
N LEU A 97 -8.24 7.87 6.37
CA LEU A 97 -8.03 6.48 6.78
C LEU A 97 -6.74 6.33 7.59
N LEU A 98 -5.62 6.90 7.11
CA LEU A 98 -4.33 6.82 7.77
C LEU A 98 -4.28 7.60 9.09
N GLU A 99 -4.97 8.73 9.19
CA GLU A 99 -5.15 9.47 10.44
C GLU A 99 -5.91 8.62 11.47
N CYS A 100 -7.00 7.98 11.06
CA CYS A 100 -7.80 7.10 11.92
C CYS A 100 -6.99 5.90 12.39
N LEU A 101 -6.22 5.26 11.50
CA LEU A 101 -5.32 4.15 11.85
C LEU A 101 -4.21 4.58 12.82
N ASN A 102 -3.84 5.87 12.83
CA ASN A 102 -2.80 6.44 13.66
C ASN A 102 -3.33 7.28 14.84
N ILE A 103 -4.58 7.08 15.28
CA ILE A 103 -5.16 7.93 16.32
C ILE A 103 -4.39 7.89 17.65
N PHE A 104 -3.79 6.75 17.99
CA PHE A 104 -2.93 6.58 19.16
C PHE A 104 -1.45 6.92 18.91
N GLY A 105 -1.09 7.35 17.69
CA GLY A 105 0.28 7.67 17.30
C GLY A 105 1.21 6.46 17.14
N THR A 106 0.74 5.26 17.45
CA THR A 106 1.50 3.99 17.39
C THR A 106 1.68 3.45 15.98
N ALA A 107 0.80 3.84 15.05
CA ALA A 107 0.85 3.36 13.68
C ALA A 107 1.92 4.07 12.85
N SER A 108 2.34 5.28 13.26
CA SER A 108 3.39 6.08 12.63
C SER A 108 4.74 5.73 13.24
N GLY A 109 5.63 5.15 12.43
CA GLY A 109 7.05 5.15 12.73
C GLY A 109 7.57 6.58 12.78
N ASN A 110 8.70 6.76 13.46
CA ASN A 110 9.26 7.99 14.03
C ASN A 110 9.47 9.23 13.11
N LEU A 111 8.77 9.37 11.99
CA LEU A 111 8.89 10.48 11.04
C LEU A 111 8.33 11.82 11.55
N LEU A 112 7.57 11.81 12.65
CA LEU A 112 6.99 13.01 13.26
C LEU A 112 7.64 13.42 14.60
N ALA A 113 8.72 12.75 15.03
CA ALA A 113 9.53 13.22 16.16
C ALA A 113 10.44 14.39 15.75
N LYS A 114 9.83 15.49 15.27
CA LYS A 114 10.48 16.79 15.14
C LYS A 114 9.51 17.88 15.57
N GLY A 115 9.31 17.98 16.88
CA GLY A 115 8.49 19.01 17.50
C GLY A 115 8.77 19.11 18.99
N GLY A 116 9.95 19.58 19.37
CA GLY A 116 10.30 19.90 20.76
C GLY A 116 11.28 21.06 20.80
N ALA A 117 10.77 22.24 21.14
CA ALA A 117 11.53 23.47 21.30
C ALA A 117 12.61 23.33 22.39
N GLY A 118 13.87 23.49 21.99
CA GLY A 118 15.01 23.65 22.87
C GLY A 118 16.03 24.54 22.16
N THR A 119 16.14 25.79 22.61
CA THR A 119 17.11 26.78 22.13
C THR A 119 18.53 26.32 22.47
N GLU A 120 19.28 25.84 21.49
CA GLU A 120 20.75 25.75 21.58
C GLU A 120 21.42 26.43 20.38
N GLN A 121 22.25 27.41 20.72
CA GLN A 121 23.03 28.24 19.80
C GLN A 121 23.99 27.39 18.95
N LYS A 122 23.92 27.53 17.63
CA LYS A 122 24.96 27.02 16.72
C LYS A 122 26.20 27.92 16.78
N PRO A 123 27.42 27.37 16.91
CA PRO A 123 28.62 28.11 16.56
C PRO A 123 28.80 28.13 15.03
N ARG A 124 29.33 29.26 14.57
CA ARG A 124 29.55 29.64 13.16
C ARG A 124 30.83 28.99 12.64
N GLY A 125 30.72 28.08 11.66
CA GLY A 125 31.85 27.42 11.01
C GLY A 125 31.59 27.16 9.51
N LYS A 126 32.60 27.45 8.68
CA LYS A 126 32.58 27.63 7.22
C LYS A 126 32.13 26.41 6.40
N ALA A 127 31.47 26.72 5.28
CA ALA A 127 31.05 25.82 4.21
C ALA A 127 32.20 25.13 3.46
N LYS A 128 32.02 23.84 3.13
CA LYS A 128 32.54 23.18 1.92
C LYS A 128 31.89 21.80 1.76
N GLY A 129 31.47 21.46 0.53
CA GLY A 129 31.37 20.07 0.08
C GLY A 129 29.96 19.51 -0.14
N LYS A 130 29.68 19.25 -1.41
CA LYS A 130 28.50 18.62 -2.02
C LYS A 130 28.20 17.20 -1.48
N GLY A 131 26.92 16.81 -1.55
CA GLY A 131 26.46 15.42 -1.44
C GLY A 131 25.58 15.14 -0.22
N LYS A 132 24.36 15.69 -0.19
CA LYS A 132 23.44 15.51 0.95
C LYS A 132 22.01 15.14 0.53
N GLU A 133 21.84 14.49 -0.61
CA GLU A 133 20.52 14.10 -1.13
C GLU A 133 20.23 12.60 -1.01
N TRP A 134 21.27 11.77 -0.78
CA TRP A 134 21.13 10.32 -0.65
C TRP A 134 21.08 9.82 0.81
N ALA A 135 21.36 10.70 1.79
CA ALA A 135 21.41 10.32 3.20
C ALA A 135 20.02 10.24 3.87
N ASP A 136 19.01 10.90 3.28
CA ASP A 136 17.65 10.96 3.86
C ASP A 136 16.77 9.76 3.48
N LEU A 137 17.19 8.92 2.54
CA LEU A 137 16.45 7.70 2.15
C LEU A 137 16.52 6.59 3.22
N ASN A 138 17.47 6.64 4.16
CA ASN A 138 17.66 5.61 5.18
C ASN A 138 16.89 5.91 6.48
N ALA A 139 16.27 7.09 6.60
CA ALA A 139 15.50 7.49 7.79
C ALA A 139 14.12 6.82 7.91
N ASN A 140 13.66 6.19 6.81
CA ASN A 140 12.33 5.61 6.65
C ASN A 140 12.26 4.08 6.74
N ARG A 141 13.34 3.40 7.17
CA ARG A 141 13.31 1.93 7.34
C ARG A 141 12.13 1.54 8.23
N LEU A 142 11.40 0.50 7.83
CA LEU A 142 10.25 -0.04 8.57
C LEU A 142 10.62 -0.41 10.02
N ASP A 143 11.89 -0.73 10.29
CA ASP A 143 12.40 -0.97 11.64
C ASP A 143 12.12 0.21 12.59
N ASN A 144 12.16 1.46 12.11
CA ASN A 144 11.80 2.65 12.88
C ASN A 144 10.28 2.78 13.17
N TYR A 145 9.44 1.95 12.53
CA TYR A 145 8.01 1.83 12.83
C TYR A 145 7.72 0.84 13.96
N PHE A 146 8.64 -0.11 14.21
CA PHE A 146 8.43 -1.16 15.20
C PHE A 146 9.09 -0.88 16.56
N THR A 147 9.69 0.30 16.78
CA THR A 147 10.50 0.62 17.98
C THR A 147 9.71 1.04 19.24
N SER A 148 8.37 0.96 19.25
CA SER A 148 7.56 1.29 20.45
C SER A 148 6.72 0.10 20.93
N SER A 149 6.74 -0.11 22.25
CA SER A 149 6.41 -1.34 22.99
C SER A 149 4.93 -1.53 23.33
N LYS A 150 4.00 -0.90 22.61
CA LYS A 150 2.56 -1.16 22.71
C LYS A 150 1.93 -1.21 21.31
N ALA A 151 1.36 -2.36 20.97
CA ALA A 151 0.61 -2.55 19.73
C ALA A 151 -0.82 -2.03 19.90
N THR A 152 -1.36 -1.41 18.85
CA THR A 152 -2.77 -1.02 18.80
C THR A 152 -3.54 -2.07 18.00
N ALA A 153 -4.50 -2.72 18.64
CA ALA A 153 -5.42 -3.61 17.96
C ALA A 153 -6.47 -2.78 17.19
N LEU A 154 -6.89 -3.30 16.04
CA LEU A 154 -7.94 -2.71 15.22
C LEU A 154 -8.97 -3.80 14.91
N ARG A 155 -10.25 -3.43 15.01
CA ARG A 155 -11.35 -4.14 14.39
C ARG A 155 -11.95 -3.25 13.30
N MET A 156 -12.11 -3.79 12.11
CA MET A 156 -12.66 -3.11 10.95
C MET A 156 -13.95 -3.82 10.53
N SER A 157 -15.00 -3.06 10.27
CA SER A 157 -16.24 -3.59 9.72
C SER A 157 -16.81 -2.70 8.62
N TYR A 158 -17.47 -3.32 7.66
CA TYR A 158 -18.15 -2.65 6.56
C TYR A 158 -19.48 -3.37 6.31
N GLN A 159 -20.59 -2.64 6.40
CA GLN A 159 -21.92 -3.24 6.27
C GLN A 159 -22.29 -3.51 4.81
N GLY A 160 -21.77 -2.72 3.87
CA GLY A 160 -22.10 -2.79 2.46
C GLY A 160 -22.22 -1.39 1.85
N GLU A 161 -22.64 -1.35 0.58
CA GLU A 161 -22.77 -0.11 -0.18
C GLU A 161 -23.62 0.94 0.57
N GLY A 162 -23.15 2.19 0.57
CA GLY A 162 -23.80 3.31 1.26
C GLY A 162 -23.49 3.43 2.76
N TYR A 163 -22.78 2.47 3.36
CA TYR A 163 -22.35 2.55 4.77
C TYR A 163 -20.88 2.95 4.89
N PRO A 164 -20.47 3.62 5.98
CA PRO A 164 -19.06 3.93 6.21
C PRO A 164 -18.25 2.67 6.53
N LEU A 165 -16.93 2.76 6.37
CA LEU A 165 -15.98 1.83 6.92
C LEU A 165 -15.75 2.16 8.39
N THR A 166 -16.17 1.29 9.30
CA THR A 166 -16.04 1.50 10.75
C THR A 166 -14.75 0.88 11.26
N LEU A 167 -13.96 1.67 12.01
CA LEU A 167 -12.69 1.29 12.59
C LEU A 167 -12.78 1.44 14.12
N LEU A 168 -12.62 0.34 14.86
CA LEU A 168 -12.55 0.32 16.31
C LEU A 168 -11.11 -0.01 16.75
N LEU A 169 -10.42 0.98 17.29
CA LEU A 169 -9.03 0.86 17.75
C LEU A 169 -8.95 0.79 19.29
N ALA A 170 -8.01 0.00 19.80
CA ALA A 170 -7.71 -0.11 21.23
C ALA A 170 -6.25 -0.49 21.47
N GLU A 171 -5.58 0.16 22.44
CA GLU A 171 -4.21 -0.20 22.85
C GLU A 171 -4.16 -1.40 23.81
N ASP A 172 -5.17 -1.55 24.68
CA ASP A 172 -5.33 -2.71 25.55
C ASP A 172 -6.82 -2.99 25.85
N ALA A 173 -7.13 -4.13 26.45
CA ALA A 173 -8.51 -4.58 26.71
C ALA A 173 -9.28 -3.66 27.67
N SER A 174 -8.58 -2.98 28.57
CA SER A 174 -9.10 -2.04 29.58
C SER A 174 -8.94 -0.57 29.21
N GLY A 175 -8.21 -0.31 28.13
CA GLY A 175 -7.75 1.00 27.71
C GLY A 175 -8.82 1.78 26.93
N PRO A 176 -8.50 3.02 26.56
CA PRO A 176 -9.38 3.82 25.72
C PRO A 176 -9.63 3.10 24.40
N LYS A 177 -10.90 3.11 23.98
CA LYS A 177 -11.34 2.63 22.66
C LYS A 177 -11.76 3.82 21.83
N THR A 178 -11.39 3.82 20.57
CA THR A 178 -11.80 4.86 19.62
C THR A 178 -12.52 4.20 18.46
N THR A 179 -13.70 4.72 18.13
CA THR A 179 -14.44 4.34 16.93
C THR A 179 -14.34 5.49 15.92
N CYS A 180 -13.85 5.18 14.72
CA CYS A 180 -13.85 6.09 13.58
C CYS A 180 -14.78 5.54 12.50
N GLU A 181 -15.48 6.44 11.81
CA GLU A 181 -16.29 6.10 10.64
C GLU A 181 -15.70 6.83 9.43
N VAL A 182 -15.10 6.06 8.53
CA VAL A 182 -14.52 6.59 7.29
C VAL A 182 -15.59 6.50 6.21
N THR A 183 -15.98 7.66 5.67
CA THR A 183 -16.96 7.74 4.58
C THR A 183 -16.46 6.97 3.36
N THR A 184 -17.32 6.13 2.82
CA THR A 184 -17.11 5.41 1.56
C THR A 184 -17.73 6.19 0.40
N LEU A 185 -17.14 6.04 -0.78
CA LEU A 185 -17.57 6.68 -2.01
C LEU A 185 -17.82 5.60 -3.07
N GLU A 186 -18.70 5.90 -4.02
CA GLU A 186 -18.88 5.08 -5.22
C GLU A 186 -17.55 5.02 -6.00
N PRO A 187 -17.07 3.83 -6.39
CA PRO A 187 -15.77 3.69 -7.04
C PRO A 187 -15.80 4.23 -8.47
N GLU A 188 -14.76 4.99 -8.84
CA GLU A 188 -14.51 5.36 -10.22
C GLU A 188 -13.71 4.27 -10.94
N PRO A 189 -13.91 4.06 -12.25
CA PRO A 189 -13.14 3.08 -12.99
C PRO A 189 -11.66 3.51 -13.08
N ASN A 190 -10.80 2.65 -12.55
CA ASN A 190 -9.36 2.77 -12.66
C ASN A 190 -8.88 2.35 -14.05
N LEU A 191 -7.76 2.91 -14.47
CA LEU A 191 -7.03 2.44 -15.65
C LEU A 191 -6.64 0.98 -15.44
N GLU A 192 -6.77 0.15 -16.46
CA GLU A 192 -6.25 -1.21 -16.43
C GLU A 192 -4.92 -1.25 -17.15
N LEU A 193 -3.88 -1.72 -16.45
CA LEU A 193 -2.54 -1.94 -16.99
C LEU A 193 -2.25 -3.44 -16.90
N PRO A 194 -2.83 -4.27 -17.80
CA PRO A 194 -2.50 -5.69 -17.84
C PRO A 194 -1.01 -5.83 -18.13
N PHE A 195 -0.34 -6.70 -17.39
CA PHE A 195 1.06 -7.02 -17.64
C PHE A 195 1.11 -8.50 -17.96
N ASP A 196 1.48 -8.84 -19.19
CA ASP A 196 1.65 -10.21 -19.60
C ASP A 196 3.07 -10.68 -19.25
N ASP A 197 3.16 -11.64 -18.33
CA ASP A 197 4.44 -12.20 -17.92
C ASP A 197 5.11 -12.97 -19.08
N ASP A 198 4.40 -13.40 -20.10
CA ASP A 198 4.98 -14.06 -21.28
C ASP A 198 5.60 -13.05 -22.27
N GLU A 199 5.15 -11.80 -22.25
CA GLU A 199 5.67 -10.72 -23.10
C GLU A 199 6.80 -9.89 -22.46
N LYS A 200 7.22 -10.24 -21.24
CA LYS A 200 8.34 -9.57 -20.56
C LYS A 200 9.65 -9.66 -21.37
N VAL A 201 10.32 -8.52 -21.52
CA VAL A 201 11.65 -8.42 -22.16
C VAL A 201 12.77 -8.26 -21.13
N VAL A 202 12.45 -7.70 -19.97
CA VAL A 202 13.36 -7.57 -18.83
C VAL A 202 12.70 -8.14 -17.58
N LYS A 203 13.44 -8.93 -16.82
CA LYS A 203 13.09 -9.36 -15.47
C LYS A 203 14.29 -9.29 -14.57
N LEU A 204 14.13 -8.63 -13.43
CA LEU A 204 15.14 -8.50 -12.42
C LEU A 204 14.54 -8.83 -11.05
N ILE A 205 15.25 -9.63 -10.27
CA ILE A 205 14.87 -9.92 -8.89
C ILE A 205 16.04 -9.59 -7.97
N MET A 206 15.76 -8.83 -6.91
CA MET A 206 16.73 -8.41 -5.90
C MET A 206 16.24 -8.74 -4.49
N LYS A 207 17.14 -9.22 -3.63
CA LYS A 207 16.91 -9.34 -2.18
C LYS A 207 17.44 -8.12 -1.46
N MET A 208 16.73 -7.65 -0.45
CA MET A 208 17.11 -6.44 0.30
C MET A 208 17.98 -6.71 1.53
N ASP A 209 18.59 -7.90 1.62
CA ASP A 209 19.25 -8.37 2.84
C ASP A 209 20.43 -7.49 3.27
N TYR A 210 21.26 -6.95 2.36
CA TYR A 210 22.29 -5.94 2.71
C TYR A 210 22.65 -5.01 1.54
N PRO A 211 22.60 -3.68 1.69
CA PRO A 211 22.80 -2.72 0.60
C PRO A 211 24.24 -2.65 0.02
N ASN A 212 25.20 -3.38 0.60
CA ASN A 212 26.60 -3.40 0.17
C ASN A 212 27.09 -4.79 -0.24
N ASP A 213 26.20 -5.78 -0.33
CA ASP A 213 26.60 -7.11 -0.78
C ASP A 213 26.60 -7.20 -2.31
N ARG A 214 27.57 -7.91 -2.87
CA ARG A 214 27.66 -8.15 -4.33
C ARG A 214 26.63 -9.18 -4.81
N GLU A 215 25.95 -9.86 -3.89
CA GLU A 215 24.98 -10.93 -4.15
C GLU A 215 23.51 -10.49 -4.00
N VAL A 216 23.23 -9.18 -4.05
CA VAL A 216 21.86 -8.62 -3.97
C VAL A 216 20.98 -9.04 -5.16
N LEU A 217 21.60 -9.33 -6.31
CA LEU A 217 20.94 -9.72 -7.56
C LEU A 217 20.67 -11.23 -7.57
N GLU A 218 19.41 -11.65 -7.46
CA GLU A 218 19.05 -13.07 -7.53
C GLU A 218 18.79 -13.55 -8.95
N LEU A 219 18.16 -12.71 -9.77
CA LEU A 219 17.81 -13.03 -11.15
C LEU A 219 17.97 -11.79 -12.02
N PHE A 220 18.55 -11.98 -13.20
CA PHE A 220 18.53 -10.99 -14.26
C PHE A 220 18.36 -11.67 -15.61
N GLU A 221 17.26 -11.35 -16.29
CA GLU A 221 16.91 -11.80 -17.63
C GLU A 221 16.66 -10.56 -18.48
N CYS A 222 17.34 -10.49 -19.62
CA CYS A 222 17.18 -9.43 -20.61
C CYS A 222 17.23 -10.08 -21.98
N VAL A 223 16.08 -10.23 -22.62
CA VAL A 223 15.94 -10.98 -23.87
C VAL A 223 16.49 -10.17 -25.05
N GLU A 224 16.31 -8.85 -25.00
CA GLU A 224 16.78 -7.93 -26.02
C GLU A 224 17.16 -6.56 -25.43
N ARG A 225 17.97 -5.80 -26.17
CA ARG A 225 18.37 -4.47 -25.74
C ARG A 225 17.20 -3.50 -25.88
N VAL A 226 16.68 -3.02 -24.77
CA VAL A 226 15.58 -2.04 -24.71
C VAL A 226 16.00 -0.74 -24.03
N SER A 227 15.27 0.33 -24.31
CA SER A 227 15.42 1.64 -23.66
C SER A 227 14.06 2.32 -23.59
N PHE A 228 13.63 2.67 -22.38
CA PHE A 228 12.36 3.34 -22.13
C PHE A 228 12.56 4.52 -21.18
N ASN A 229 11.78 5.58 -21.37
CA ASN A 229 11.79 6.76 -20.53
C ASN A 229 10.58 6.74 -19.61
N TYR A 230 10.76 7.09 -18.33
CA TYR A 230 9.67 7.14 -17.35
C TYR A 230 9.68 8.49 -16.64
N ARG A 231 8.50 8.94 -16.20
CA ARG A 231 8.42 10.14 -15.36
C ARG A 231 9.12 9.87 -14.04
N TYR A 232 10.18 10.63 -13.75
CA TYR A 232 10.93 10.52 -12.50
C TYR A 232 10.02 10.53 -11.26
N ARG A 233 9.01 11.41 -11.24
CA ARG A 233 8.06 11.51 -10.12
C ARG A 233 7.33 10.19 -9.82
N HIS A 234 7.02 9.37 -10.84
CA HIS A 234 6.32 8.09 -10.64
C HIS A 234 7.28 7.05 -10.08
N ILE A 235 8.50 6.98 -10.62
CA ILE A 235 9.56 6.11 -10.09
C ILE A 235 9.88 6.47 -8.64
N ALA A 236 9.93 7.77 -8.32
CA ALA A 236 10.18 8.25 -6.97
C ALA A 236 9.10 7.80 -5.96
N ARG A 237 7.84 7.57 -6.38
CA ARG A 237 6.79 7.04 -5.49
C ARG A 237 7.12 5.63 -4.97
N ALA A 238 7.80 4.82 -5.79
CA ALA A 238 8.18 3.46 -5.46
C ALA A 238 9.38 3.37 -4.47
N LEU A 239 10.05 4.49 -4.15
CA LEU A 239 11.15 4.50 -3.18
C LEU A 239 10.69 4.12 -1.77
N ARG A 240 9.45 4.46 -1.39
CA ARG A 240 8.91 4.18 -0.05
C ARG A 240 8.75 2.67 0.21
N PRO A 241 8.04 1.89 -0.62
CA PRO A 241 7.97 0.44 -0.41
C PRO A 241 9.34 -0.22 -0.59
N LEU A 242 10.17 0.25 -1.54
CA LEU A 242 11.53 -0.26 -1.79
C LEU A 242 12.38 -0.33 -0.51
N GLN A 243 12.40 0.74 0.29
CA GLN A 243 13.19 0.85 1.52
C GLN A 243 12.89 -0.20 2.59
N SER A 244 11.78 -0.89 2.43
CA SER A 244 11.16 -1.68 3.48
C SER A 244 10.74 -3.08 3.03
N SER A 245 10.85 -3.33 1.73
CA SER A 245 10.61 -4.62 1.11
C SER A 245 11.72 -5.62 1.43
N LEU A 246 11.37 -6.91 1.47
CA LEU A 246 12.33 -8.02 1.60
C LEU A 246 12.94 -8.39 0.26
N LYS A 247 12.13 -8.29 -0.80
CA LYS A 247 12.47 -8.71 -2.15
C LYS A 247 11.75 -7.82 -3.14
N VAL A 248 12.41 -7.50 -4.25
CA VAL A 248 11.87 -6.67 -5.32
C VAL A 248 11.99 -7.39 -6.64
N SER A 249 10.90 -7.38 -7.41
CA SER A 249 10.85 -7.81 -8.80
C SER A 249 10.60 -6.58 -9.67
N LEU A 250 11.47 -6.37 -10.65
CA LEU A 250 11.29 -5.38 -11.71
C LEU A 250 11.07 -6.14 -13.01
N ARG A 251 9.99 -5.82 -13.71
CA ARG A 251 9.65 -6.39 -15.02
C ARG A 251 9.31 -5.27 -15.99
N ILE A 252 9.71 -5.44 -17.25
CA ILE A 252 9.35 -4.54 -18.33
C ILE A 252 8.90 -5.41 -19.51
N ASP A 253 7.78 -5.06 -20.14
CA ASP A 253 7.29 -5.70 -21.36
C ASP A 253 7.81 -5.01 -22.63
N ARG A 254 7.40 -5.51 -23.80
CA ARG A 254 7.82 -4.98 -25.10
C ARG A 254 7.36 -3.54 -25.36
N ASP A 255 6.25 -3.13 -24.76
CA ASP A 255 5.65 -1.80 -24.93
C ASP A 255 6.19 -0.78 -23.91
N GLY A 256 7.00 -1.24 -22.96
CA GLY A 256 7.63 -0.40 -21.94
C GLY A 256 6.76 -0.15 -20.72
N LEU A 257 5.73 -0.97 -20.48
CA LEU A 257 5.06 -0.97 -19.18
C LEU A 257 6.04 -1.52 -18.13
N LEU A 258 6.36 -0.69 -17.14
CA LEU A 258 7.20 -1.07 -16.02
C LEU A 258 6.33 -1.60 -14.88
N SER A 259 6.56 -2.84 -14.43
CA SER A 259 6.01 -3.42 -13.20
C SER A 259 7.11 -3.53 -12.13
N LEU A 260 6.92 -2.88 -10.99
CA LEU A 260 7.76 -2.98 -9.80
C LEU A 260 6.97 -3.61 -8.66
N GLN A 261 7.32 -4.83 -8.26
CA GLN A 261 6.66 -5.56 -7.19
C GLN A 261 7.57 -5.70 -5.97
N PHE A 262 7.06 -5.32 -4.81
CA PHE A 262 7.73 -5.28 -3.52
C PHE A 262 7.09 -6.30 -2.58
N MET A 263 7.86 -7.30 -2.15
CA MET A 263 7.43 -8.23 -1.10
C MET A 263 7.59 -7.57 0.26
N MET A 264 6.52 -7.46 1.02
CA MET A 264 6.48 -6.69 2.27
C MET A 264 6.61 -7.60 3.49
N PRO A 265 7.25 -7.14 4.59
CA PRO A 265 7.41 -7.93 5.81
C PRO A 265 6.12 -8.06 6.65
N ALA A 266 5.03 -7.40 6.25
CA ALA A 266 3.77 -7.32 7.00
C ALA A 266 3.10 -8.69 7.20
N SER A 267 3.07 -9.53 6.15
CA SER A 267 2.57 -10.91 6.19
C SER A 267 3.14 -11.69 5.00
N GLN A 268 3.17 -13.01 5.11
CA GLN A 268 3.48 -13.88 3.97
C GLN A 268 2.46 -13.63 2.85
N GLY A 269 2.96 -13.24 1.67
CA GLY A 269 2.13 -12.90 0.51
C GLY A 269 1.65 -11.44 0.44
N ALA A 270 1.94 -10.61 1.45
CA ALA A 270 1.69 -9.17 1.34
C ALA A 270 2.65 -8.54 0.32
N LEU A 271 2.10 -7.83 -0.65
CA LEU A 271 2.89 -7.22 -1.72
C LEU A 271 2.37 -5.83 -2.07
N ILE A 272 3.27 -5.01 -2.59
CA ILE A 272 2.94 -3.73 -3.21
C ILE A 272 3.44 -3.79 -4.65
N GLU A 273 2.60 -3.47 -5.62
CA GLU A 273 2.97 -3.42 -7.03
C GLU A 273 2.73 -2.02 -7.59
N PHE A 274 3.70 -1.49 -8.33
CA PHE A 274 3.58 -0.27 -9.12
C PHE A 274 3.64 -0.64 -10.60
N LYS A 275 2.69 -0.14 -11.40
CA LYS A 275 2.69 -0.23 -12.85
C LYS A 275 2.77 1.16 -13.45
N CYS A 276 3.79 1.41 -14.27
CA CYS A 276 4.05 2.72 -14.86
C CYS A 276 4.20 2.62 -16.37
N LEU A 277 3.40 3.41 -17.10
CA LEU A 277 3.55 3.55 -18.54
C LEU A 277 4.85 4.27 -18.88
N ALA A 278 5.51 3.82 -19.95
CA ALA A 278 6.61 4.57 -20.57
C ALA A 278 6.10 5.91 -21.14
N LEU A 279 6.98 6.89 -21.19
CA LEU A 279 6.78 8.12 -21.93
C LEU A 279 6.89 7.81 -23.42
N VAL A 280 5.87 8.21 -24.18
CA VAL A 280 5.91 8.19 -25.64
C VAL A 280 6.89 9.28 -26.08
N GLU A 281 7.91 8.91 -26.85
CA GLU A 281 8.71 9.90 -27.58
C GLU A 281 7.85 10.41 -28.75
N GLU A 282 7.41 11.67 -28.69
CA GLU A 282 6.87 12.33 -29.88
C GLU A 282 8.03 12.51 -30.87
N ALA A 283 7.91 11.86 -32.03
CA ALA A 283 8.88 11.91 -33.13
C ALA A 283 8.79 13.22 -33.93
#